data_AF-A0A557Y1D6-F1
#
_entry.id   AF-A0A557Y1D6-F1
#
_cell.length_a   1.000
_cell.length_b   1.000
_cell.length_c   1.000
_cell.angle_alpha   90.00
_cell.angle_beta   90.00
_cell.angle_gamma   90.00
#
_symmetry.space_group_name_H-M   'P 1'
#
loop_
_entity.id
_entity.type
_entity.pdbx_description
1 polymer ?
#
loop_
_entity_poly.entity_id
_entity_poly.type
_entity_poly.pdbx_seq_one_letter_code
_entity_poly.pdbx_strand_id
1 'polypeptide(L)'
;MFADRQRAAARRLEAAGYQTIWVNEVIGKDALVQSSMLLAATERVVLGTCIANIWARPAQTMHAAAAQLAQAYPQRFVLGLGVGYPEQAAATGRRFGRPLATMRDHLDQMDQPTWPPAPDTPYARIGADHVTLLPEIGGDFATAVTQRESLAPALATL
;
A
#
# COMPACT_ATOMS: atom_id res chain seq x y z
N MET A 1 -9.15 1.88 23.66
CA MET A 1 -9.15 3.37 23.65
C MET A 1 -8.58 4.01 22.37
N PHE A 2 -7.51 3.52 21.72
CA PHE A 2 -7.07 4.02 20.39
C PHE A 2 -7.73 3.27 19.21
N ALA A 3 -7.65 1.94 19.22
CA ALA A 3 -8.26 1.07 18.21
C ALA A 3 -9.78 1.29 18.05
N ASP A 4 -10.51 1.47 19.16
CA ASP A 4 -11.96 1.71 19.13
C ASP A 4 -12.33 3.01 18.42
N ARG A 5 -11.54 4.07 18.61
CA ARG A 5 -11.74 5.36 17.94
C ARG A 5 -11.52 5.22 16.43
N GLN A 6 -10.50 4.48 16.01
CA GLN A 6 -10.25 4.23 14.59
C GLN A 6 -11.37 3.42 13.93
N ARG A 7 -11.84 2.35 14.60
CA ARG A 7 -12.98 1.56 14.12
C ARG A 7 -14.26 2.41 14.01
N ALA A 8 -14.53 3.23 15.03
CA ALA A 8 -15.69 4.13 15.01
C ALA A 8 -15.58 5.18 13.89
N ALA A 9 -14.40 5.72 13.64
CA ALA A 9 -14.16 6.65 12.54
C ALA A 9 -14.38 5.98 11.17
N ALA A 10 -13.87 4.76 10.96
CA ALA A 10 -14.06 4.02 9.72
C ALA A 10 -15.54 3.75 9.42
N ARG A 11 -16.32 3.34 10.42
CA ARG A 11 -17.79 3.20 10.27
C ARG A 11 -18.48 4.51 9.92
N ARG A 12 -18.04 5.63 10.50
CA ARG A 12 -18.60 6.95 10.18
C ARG A 12 -18.27 7.40 8.76
N LEU A 13 -17.03 7.13 8.28
CA LEU A 13 -16.64 7.38 6.89
C LEU A 13 -17.48 6.54 5.93
N GLU A 14 -17.65 5.25 6.21
CA GLU A 14 -18.49 4.36 5.42
C GLU A 14 -19.96 4.81 5.38
N ALA A 15 -20.53 5.19 6.53
CA ALA A 15 -21.90 5.70 6.61
C ALA A 15 -22.08 7.04 5.88
N ALA A 16 -21.03 7.83 5.75
CA ALA A 16 -21.02 9.08 5.01
C ALA A 16 -20.81 8.88 3.49
N GLY A 17 -20.69 7.64 3.01
CA GLY A 17 -20.58 7.33 1.58
C GLY A 17 -19.16 7.34 1.02
N TYR A 18 -18.13 7.46 1.85
CA TYR A 18 -16.75 7.29 1.39
C TYR A 18 -16.54 5.85 0.93
N GLN A 19 -15.95 5.67 -0.25
CA GLN A 19 -15.77 4.34 -0.84
C GLN A 19 -14.43 3.71 -0.48
N THR A 20 -13.43 4.53 -0.14
CA THR A 20 -12.06 4.08 0.12
C THR A 20 -11.46 4.77 1.34
N ILE A 21 -10.74 4.01 2.15
CA ILE A 21 -9.92 4.52 3.26
C ILE A 21 -8.47 4.15 2.98
N TRP A 22 -7.57 5.12 3.13
CA TRP A 22 -6.14 4.95 2.94
C TRP A 22 -5.39 5.02 4.26
N VAL A 23 -4.46 4.08 4.48
CA VAL A 23 -3.60 4.07 5.67
C VAL A 23 -2.12 4.16 5.28
N ASN A 24 -1.38 5.03 5.95
CA ASN A 24 0.07 5.16 5.77
C ASN A 24 0.84 4.10 6.58
N GLU A 25 2.14 3.94 6.33
CA GLU A 25 3.04 3.19 7.19
C GLU A 25 4.25 4.03 7.60
N VAL A 26 4.57 3.98 8.89
CA VAL A 26 5.81 4.51 9.47
C VAL A 26 6.43 3.40 10.29
N ILE A 27 7.77 3.33 10.37
CA ILE A 27 8.45 2.29 11.14
C ILE A 27 7.98 2.39 12.61
N GLY A 28 7.38 1.31 13.12
CA GLY A 28 6.72 1.26 14.45
C GLY A 28 5.18 1.17 14.40
N LYS A 29 4.55 1.43 13.25
CA LYS A 29 3.13 1.15 12.98
C LYS A 29 3.03 0.16 11.83
N ASP A 30 2.17 -0.85 11.96
CA ASP A 30 1.92 -1.83 10.92
C ASP A 30 0.64 -1.50 10.13
N ALA A 31 0.79 -1.17 8.85
CA ALA A 31 -0.32 -0.79 7.99
C ALA A 31 -1.25 -1.96 7.66
N LEU A 32 -0.74 -3.20 7.62
CA LEU A 32 -1.54 -4.38 7.29
C LEU A 32 -2.38 -4.81 8.51
N VAL A 33 -1.81 -4.74 9.71
CA VAL A 33 -2.56 -4.95 10.98
C VAL A 33 -3.62 -3.88 11.15
N GLN A 34 -3.31 -2.61 10.86
CA GLN A 34 -4.34 -1.56 10.90
C GLN A 34 -5.42 -1.81 9.85
N SER A 35 -5.04 -2.19 8.62
CA SER A 35 -6.00 -2.48 7.55
C SER A 35 -6.95 -3.62 7.92
N SER A 36 -6.45 -4.71 8.50
CA SER A 36 -7.29 -5.83 8.95
C SER A 36 -8.33 -5.40 9.99
N MET A 37 -7.92 -4.55 10.94
CA MET A 37 -8.81 -4.01 11.96
C MET A 37 -9.91 -3.11 11.39
N LEU A 38 -9.57 -2.27 10.39
CA LEU A 38 -10.53 -1.37 9.76
C LEU A 38 -11.49 -2.13 8.83
N LEU A 39 -10.97 -3.10 8.08
CA LEU A 39 -11.78 -4.01 7.26
C LEU A 39 -12.78 -4.80 8.11
N ALA A 40 -12.35 -5.36 9.24
CA ALA A 40 -13.22 -6.07 10.17
C ALA A 40 -14.33 -5.19 10.78
N ALA A 41 -14.11 -3.87 10.82
CA ALA A 41 -15.04 -2.92 11.43
C ALA A 41 -16.06 -2.33 10.44
N THR A 42 -15.97 -2.66 9.17
CA THR A 42 -16.73 -2.06 8.06
C THR A 42 -17.20 -3.11 7.07
N GLU A 43 -18.20 -2.79 6.24
CA GLU A 43 -18.86 -3.79 5.39
C GLU A 43 -18.55 -3.65 3.89
N ARG A 44 -18.29 -2.44 3.40
CA ARG A 44 -18.25 -2.09 1.98
C ARG A 44 -17.01 -1.32 1.57
N VAL A 45 -16.41 -0.52 2.46
CA VAL A 45 -15.25 0.30 2.09
C VAL A 45 -14.08 -0.56 1.61
N VAL A 46 -13.37 -0.06 0.61
CA VAL A 46 -12.08 -0.56 0.17
C VAL A 46 -10.99 0.05 1.06
N LEU A 47 -10.09 -0.77 1.58
CA LEU A 47 -8.92 -0.31 2.33
C LEU A 47 -7.67 -0.43 1.47
N GLY A 48 -6.94 0.67 1.37
CA GLY A 48 -5.67 0.72 0.66
C GLY A 48 -4.53 1.18 1.56
N THR A 49 -3.32 0.68 1.31
CA THR A 49 -2.12 1.25 1.93
C THR A 49 -1.54 2.36 1.06
N CYS A 50 -1.17 3.50 1.65
CA CYS A 50 -0.56 4.65 0.97
C CYS A 50 0.54 5.25 1.85
N ILE A 51 1.69 4.61 2.00
CA ILE A 51 2.09 3.30 1.45
C ILE A 51 2.35 2.29 2.57
N ALA A 52 2.33 1.00 2.26
CA ALA A 52 3.02 -0.04 3.01
C ALA A 52 4.50 0.02 2.63
N ASN A 53 5.33 0.15 3.64
CA ASN A 53 6.75 0.37 3.50
C ASN A 53 7.47 -0.97 3.33
N ILE A 54 8.26 -1.11 2.26
CA ILE A 54 8.97 -2.36 1.95
C ILE A 54 10.02 -2.75 3.02
N TRP A 55 10.40 -1.79 3.88
CA TRP A 55 11.27 -2.03 5.01
C TRP A 55 10.50 -2.50 6.25
N ALA A 56 9.18 -2.40 6.33
CA ALA A 56 8.48 -2.86 7.53
C ALA A 56 8.53 -4.39 7.71
N ARG A 57 8.67 -5.15 6.62
CA ARG A 57 8.61 -6.62 6.64
C ARG A 57 9.31 -7.25 5.41
N PRO A 58 9.73 -8.52 5.48
CA PRO A 58 10.21 -9.25 4.31
C PRO A 58 9.16 -9.34 3.19
N ALA A 59 9.61 -9.41 1.94
CA ALA A 59 8.75 -9.43 0.75
C ALA A 59 7.74 -10.59 0.76
N GLN A 60 8.21 -11.80 1.05
CA GLN A 60 7.35 -12.99 1.15
C GLN A 60 6.28 -12.83 2.25
N THR A 61 6.65 -12.24 3.40
CA THR A 61 5.71 -11.94 4.49
C THR A 61 4.69 -10.87 4.09
N MET A 62 5.13 -9.85 3.34
CA MET A 62 4.22 -8.83 2.80
C MET A 62 3.20 -9.44 1.83
N HIS A 63 3.68 -10.29 0.91
CA HIS A 63 2.83 -11.00 -0.03
C HIS A 63 1.80 -11.87 0.68
N ALA A 64 2.24 -12.71 1.63
CA ALA A 64 1.34 -13.62 2.36
C ALA A 64 0.26 -12.86 3.13
N ALA A 65 0.64 -11.78 3.83
CA ALA A 65 -0.31 -10.99 4.60
C ALA A 65 -1.31 -10.24 3.70
N ALA A 66 -0.88 -9.72 2.56
CA ALA A 66 -1.76 -9.10 1.58
C ALA A 66 -2.75 -10.10 0.96
N ALA A 67 -2.27 -11.30 0.60
CA ALA A 67 -3.11 -12.38 0.10
C ALA A 67 -4.16 -12.83 1.13
N GLN A 68 -3.77 -12.94 2.40
CA GLN A 68 -4.70 -13.25 3.50
C GLN A 68 -5.76 -12.15 3.68
N LEU A 69 -5.38 -10.87 3.60
CA LEU A 69 -6.35 -9.78 3.67
C LEU A 69 -7.32 -9.81 2.48
N ALA A 70 -6.82 -10.05 1.28
CA ALA A 70 -7.65 -10.16 0.09
C ALA A 70 -8.60 -11.37 0.14
N GLN A 71 -8.16 -12.49 0.71
CA GLN A 71 -9.00 -13.66 0.93
C GLN A 71 -10.08 -13.41 1.98
N ALA A 72 -9.71 -12.78 3.10
CA ALA A 72 -10.64 -12.47 4.18
C ALA A 72 -11.65 -11.37 3.81
N TYR A 73 -11.25 -10.44 2.94
CA TYR A 73 -12.05 -9.30 2.51
C TYR A 73 -12.02 -9.14 0.98
N PRO A 74 -12.71 -10.02 0.24
CA PRO A 74 -12.69 -10.02 -1.22
C PRO A 74 -13.05 -8.66 -1.81
N GLN A 75 -12.26 -8.19 -2.78
CA GLN A 75 -12.44 -6.90 -3.47
C GLN A 75 -12.34 -5.65 -2.58
N ARG A 76 -11.94 -5.80 -1.31
CA ARG A 76 -11.89 -4.68 -0.35
C ARG A 76 -10.49 -4.32 0.11
N PHE A 77 -9.44 -4.93 -0.45
CA PHE A 77 -8.06 -4.61 -0.09
C PHE A 77 -7.19 -4.28 -1.30
N VAL A 78 -6.40 -3.21 -1.16
CA VAL A 78 -5.40 -2.76 -2.14
C VAL A 78 -4.06 -2.57 -1.44
N LEU A 79 -3.02 -3.26 -1.92
CA LEU A 79 -1.67 -3.10 -1.38
C LEU A 79 -0.93 -2.01 -2.17
N GLY A 80 -0.86 -0.81 -1.61
CA GLY A 80 0.04 0.23 -2.09
C GLY A 80 1.41 0.13 -1.44
N LEU A 81 2.47 0.09 -2.25
CA LEU A 81 3.86 -0.12 -1.83
C LEU A 81 4.72 1.12 -2.03
N GLY A 82 5.72 1.30 -1.17
CA GLY A 82 6.70 2.36 -1.34
C GLY A 82 8.03 2.08 -0.66
N VAL A 83 9.10 2.59 -1.29
CA VAL A 83 10.48 2.54 -0.77
C VAL A 83 10.67 3.55 0.38
N GLY A 84 9.87 4.61 0.41
CA GLY A 84 9.98 5.62 1.46
C GLY A 84 11.35 6.33 1.43
N TYR A 85 11.94 6.53 2.61
CA TYR A 85 13.15 7.37 2.79
C TYR A 85 14.35 6.59 3.35
N PRO A 86 15.59 7.06 3.14
CA PRO A 86 16.80 6.39 3.65
C PRO A 86 16.79 6.09 5.15
N GLU A 87 16.18 6.95 5.96
CA GLU A 87 16.03 6.81 7.40
C GLU A 87 15.22 5.56 7.76
N GLN A 88 14.23 5.19 6.94
CA GLN A 88 13.39 4.02 7.17
C GLN A 88 14.15 2.72 6.86
N ALA A 89 15.00 2.72 5.83
CA ALA A 89 15.92 1.60 5.58
C ALA A 89 16.92 1.45 6.74
N ALA A 90 17.54 2.57 7.15
CA ALA A 90 18.52 2.61 8.23
C ALA A 90 17.94 2.13 9.58
N ALA A 91 16.69 2.51 9.90
CA ALA A 91 15.99 2.05 11.09
C ALA A 91 15.82 0.52 11.17
N THR A 92 16.02 -0.18 10.05
CA THR A 92 15.94 -1.65 9.95
C THR A 92 17.30 -2.29 9.65
N GLY A 93 18.40 -1.53 9.75
CA GLY A 93 19.76 -2.01 9.48
C GLY A 93 20.05 -2.30 8.01
N ARG A 94 19.20 -1.84 7.08
CA ARG A 94 19.34 -2.06 5.62
C ARG A 94 19.82 -0.82 4.90
N ARG A 95 20.44 -1.01 3.75
CA ARG A 95 20.86 0.07 2.85
C ARG A 95 19.71 0.45 1.93
N PHE A 96 19.50 1.74 1.73
CA PHE A 96 18.40 2.26 0.91
C PHE A 96 18.52 1.91 -0.57
N GLY A 97 19.73 1.97 -1.15
CA GLY A 97 19.97 1.64 -2.55
C GLY A 97 19.36 2.63 -3.54
N ARG A 98 19.23 2.21 -4.82
CA ARG A 98 18.53 2.98 -5.87
C ARG A 98 17.04 2.63 -5.77
N PRO A 99 16.13 3.60 -5.52
CA PRO A 99 14.72 3.29 -5.21
C PRO A 99 14.02 2.34 -6.18
N LEU A 100 14.15 2.57 -7.49
CA LEU A 100 13.51 1.70 -8.48
C LEU A 100 14.07 0.28 -8.48
N ALA A 101 15.40 0.12 -8.39
CA ALA A 101 16.02 -1.20 -8.31
C ALA A 101 15.58 -1.91 -7.02
N THR A 102 15.58 -1.20 -5.90
CA THR A 102 15.15 -1.72 -4.60
C THR A 102 13.68 -2.16 -4.62
N MET A 103 12.79 -1.41 -5.26
CA MET A 103 11.39 -1.81 -5.39
C MET A 103 11.24 -3.03 -6.31
N ARG A 104 11.94 -3.09 -7.44
CA ARG A 104 11.94 -4.26 -8.33
C ARG A 104 12.40 -5.52 -7.61
N ASP A 105 13.55 -5.44 -6.92
CA ASP A 105 14.06 -6.57 -6.13
C ASP A 105 13.03 -7.02 -5.09
N HIS A 106 12.33 -6.08 -4.44
CA HIS A 106 11.29 -6.43 -3.48
C HIS A 106 10.10 -7.14 -4.12
N LEU A 107 9.64 -6.66 -5.29
CA LEU A 107 8.54 -7.28 -6.04
C LEU A 107 8.93 -8.68 -6.54
N ASP A 108 10.15 -8.85 -7.06
CA ASP A 108 10.67 -10.15 -7.49
C ASP A 108 10.69 -11.16 -6.33
N GLN A 109 11.02 -10.69 -5.12
CA GLN A 109 10.97 -11.51 -3.90
C GLN A 109 9.54 -11.77 -3.40
N MET A 110 8.59 -10.86 -3.66
CA MET A 110 7.17 -11.10 -3.35
C MET A 110 6.56 -12.20 -4.23
N ASP A 111 7.08 -12.37 -5.44
CA ASP A 111 6.62 -13.40 -6.38
C ASP A 111 7.28 -14.77 -6.14
N GLN A 112 8.23 -14.86 -5.20
CA GLN A 112 8.79 -16.14 -4.79
C GLN A 112 7.80 -16.94 -3.92
N PRO A 113 7.86 -18.29 -3.97
CA PRO A 113 7.04 -19.15 -3.13
C PRO A 113 7.21 -18.84 -1.64
N THR A 114 6.10 -18.93 -0.91
CA THR A 114 6.04 -18.80 0.55
C THR A 114 5.99 -20.18 1.20
N TRP A 115 6.40 -20.27 2.47
CA TRP A 115 6.24 -21.46 3.29
C TRP A 115 5.64 -21.10 4.67
N PRO A 116 4.42 -21.58 5.00
CA PRO A 116 3.50 -22.29 4.13
C PRO A 116 3.05 -21.42 2.93
N PRO A 117 2.51 -22.02 1.85
CA PRO A 117 1.99 -21.27 0.73
C PRO A 117 0.92 -20.25 1.16
N ALA A 118 1.07 -19.02 0.68
CA ALA A 118 0.07 -17.98 0.82
C ALA A 118 -1.23 -18.38 0.09
N PRO A 119 -2.39 -17.83 0.51
CA PRO A 119 -3.62 -17.99 -0.25
C PRO A 119 -3.45 -17.61 -1.72
N ASP A 120 -3.97 -18.45 -2.61
CA ASP A 120 -4.05 -18.14 -4.05
C ASP A 120 -5.23 -17.17 -4.29
N THR A 121 -5.05 -15.91 -3.88
CA THR A 121 -6.05 -14.86 -4.02
C THR A 121 -5.42 -13.61 -4.63
N PRO A 122 -5.90 -13.15 -5.79
CA PRO A 122 -5.37 -11.96 -6.42
C PRO A 122 -5.74 -10.70 -5.61
N TYR A 123 -4.85 -9.73 -5.60
CA TYR A 123 -5.07 -8.41 -5.03
C TYR A 123 -4.35 -7.35 -5.85
N ALA A 124 -4.90 -6.14 -5.87
CA ALA A 124 -4.26 -5.02 -6.54
C ALA A 124 -2.98 -4.63 -5.80
N ARG A 125 -1.86 -4.63 -6.53
CA ARG A 125 -0.58 -4.08 -6.09
C ARG A 125 -0.35 -2.78 -6.83
N ILE A 126 -0.24 -1.68 -6.11
CA ILE A 126 0.03 -0.36 -6.71
C ILE A 126 1.32 0.20 -6.13
N GLY A 127 2.24 0.62 -6.99
CA GLY A 127 3.42 1.36 -6.55
C GLY A 127 3.05 2.81 -6.31
N ALA A 128 3.60 3.44 -5.27
CA ALA A 128 3.68 4.89 -5.25
C ALA A 128 4.80 5.32 -6.20
N ASP A 129 4.50 5.43 -7.50
CA ASP A 129 5.43 6.01 -8.47
C ASP A 129 5.56 7.54 -8.33
N HIS A 130 5.08 8.10 -7.21
CA HIS A 130 4.98 9.54 -6.98
C HIS A 130 5.17 9.92 -5.50
N VAL A 131 6.42 10.18 -5.12
CA VAL A 131 6.74 11.43 -4.40
C VAL A 131 7.50 12.42 -5.32
N THR A 132 7.75 12.06 -6.59
CA THR A 132 8.54 12.92 -7.51
C THR A 132 7.70 13.86 -8.38
N LEU A 133 6.38 13.69 -8.47
CA LEU A 133 5.55 14.60 -9.28
C LEU A 133 4.25 14.90 -8.54
N LEU A 134 4.35 15.79 -7.55
CA LEU A 134 3.21 16.59 -7.14
C LEU A 134 2.91 17.55 -8.31
N PRO A 135 1.67 17.67 -8.80
CA PRO A 135 1.31 18.83 -9.61
C PRO A 135 1.62 20.11 -8.82
N GLU A 136 1.86 21.23 -9.50
CA GLU A 136 1.99 22.51 -8.82
C GLU A 136 0.82 22.68 -7.83
N ILE A 137 1.13 23.14 -6.62
CA ILE A 137 0.12 23.42 -5.61
C ILE A 137 -0.85 24.44 -6.21
N GLY A 138 -2.06 24.00 -6.58
CA GLY A 138 -3.08 24.80 -7.26
C GLY A 138 -3.53 24.31 -8.65
N GLY A 139 -2.94 23.25 -9.21
CA GLY A 139 -3.36 22.67 -10.51
C GLY A 139 -4.64 21.83 -10.42
N ASP A 140 -5.41 21.78 -11.50
CA ASP A 140 -6.63 20.96 -11.61
C ASP A 140 -6.27 19.45 -11.78
N PHE A 141 -7.09 18.60 -11.17
CA PHE A 141 -6.93 17.14 -11.16
C PHE A 141 -6.92 16.56 -12.58
N ALA A 142 -7.71 17.12 -13.50
CA ALA A 142 -7.73 16.68 -14.90
C ALA A 142 -6.36 16.85 -15.59
N THR A 143 -5.66 17.95 -15.32
CA THR A 143 -4.32 18.22 -15.87
C THR A 143 -3.28 17.21 -15.35
N ALA A 144 -3.38 16.84 -14.06
CA ALA A 144 -2.50 15.82 -13.47
C ALA A 144 -2.75 14.42 -14.06
N VAL A 145 -4.01 14.09 -14.38
CA VAL A 145 -4.37 12.82 -15.05
C VAL A 145 -3.82 12.78 -16.48
N THR A 146 -4.02 13.83 -17.28
CA THR A 146 -3.49 13.89 -18.66
C THR A 146 -1.96 13.82 -18.70
N GLN A 147 -1.28 14.48 -17.75
CA GLN A 147 0.17 14.37 -17.62
C GLN A 147 0.60 12.93 -17.31
N ARG A 148 -0.12 12.23 -16.43
CA ARG A 148 0.15 10.80 -16.17
C ARG A 148 -0.09 9.91 -17.38
N GLU A 149 -1.20 10.10 -18.10
CA GLU A 149 -1.50 9.32 -19.30
C GLU A 149 -0.41 9.49 -20.37
N SER A 150 0.15 10.69 -20.49
CA SER A 150 1.26 10.96 -21.42
C SER A 150 2.57 10.26 -21.02
N LEU A 151 2.79 10.04 -19.72
CA LEU A 151 4.00 9.42 -19.17
C LEU A 151 3.88 7.89 -19.03
N ALA A 152 2.66 7.36 -18.99
CA ALA A 152 2.39 5.93 -18.80
C ALA A 152 3.10 5.00 -19.83
N PRO A 153 3.20 5.34 -21.13
CA PRO A 153 3.94 4.51 -22.10
C PRO A 153 5.45 4.46 -21.82
N ALA A 154 6.03 5.54 -21.28
CA ALA A 154 7.44 5.60 -20.93
C ALA A 154 7.75 4.82 -19.64
N LEU A 155 6.79 4.77 -18.71
CA LEU A 155 6.90 3.98 -17.47
C LEU A 155 6.68 2.48 -17.72
N ALA A 156 5.86 2.11 -18.71
CA ALA A 156 5.57 0.71 -19.05
C ALA A 156 6.78 -0.06 -19.64
N THR A 157 7.85 0.64 -20.03
CA THR A 157 9.07 0.06 -20.61
C THR A 157 10.26 0.05 -19.65
N LEU A 158 10.05 0.49 -18.39
CA LEU A 158 11.07 0.53 -17.34
C LEU A 158 11.03 -0.71 -16.45
#